data_AF-A0A811KG73-F1
#
_entry.id   AF-A0A811KG73-F1
#
_cell.length_a   1.000
_cell.length_b   1.000
_cell.length_c   1.000
_cell.angle_alpha   90.00
_cell.angle_beta   90.00
_cell.angle_gamma   90.00
#
_symmetry.space_group_name_H-M   'P 1'
#
loop_
_entity.id
_entity.type
_entity.pdbx_description
1 polymer ?
#
loop_
_entity_poly.entity_id
_entity_poly.type
_entity_poly.pdbx_seq_one_letter_code
_entity_poly.pdbx_strand_id
1 'polypeptide(L)'
;MRRLLILGVLLGIGQLATGAAENGILGDPYVSCGPNGIDVRFDTRNPFKGVVFVKDQLEWPECRSAPIDAESDGFRNASISLNFKDCGLERRRSVS
;
A
#
# COMPACT_ATOMS: atom_id res chain seq x y z
N MET A 1 -39.43 30.59 7.95
CA MET A 1 -38.13 30.51 8.66
C MET A 1 -37.67 29.07 8.93
N ARG A 2 -38.51 28.16 9.48
CA ARG A 2 -38.15 26.74 9.68
C ARG A 2 -37.75 25.95 8.42
N ARG A 3 -38.37 26.22 7.26
CA ARG A 3 -38.04 25.55 5.98
C ARG A 3 -36.69 25.97 5.39
N LEU A 4 -36.26 27.23 5.63
CA LEU A 4 -34.93 27.71 5.22
C LEU A 4 -33.80 27.06 6.04
N LEU A 5 -34.05 26.84 7.34
CA LEU A 5 -33.08 26.16 8.22
C LEU A 5 -32.84 24.70 7.79
N ILE A 6 -33.88 24.00 7.32
CA ILE A 6 -33.76 22.61 6.86
C ILE A 6 -32.94 22.50 5.56
N LEU A 7 -33.11 23.43 4.61
CA LEU A 7 -32.30 23.46 3.39
C LEU A 7 -30.82 23.81 3.69
N GLY A 8 -30.56 24.70 4.64
CA GLY A 8 -29.20 25.07 5.05
C GLY A 8 -28.44 23.93 5.73
N VAL A 9 -29.14 23.09 6.50
CA VAL A 9 -28.54 21.91 7.17
C VAL A 9 -28.24 20.80 6.16
N LEU A 10 -29.10 20.57 5.16
CA LEU A 10 -28.87 19.56 4.12
C LEU A 10 -27.70 19.91 3.18
N LEU A 11 -27.43 21.19 2.93
CA LEU A 11 -26.26 21.64 2.16
C LEU A 11 -24.93 21.56 2.93
N GLY A 12 -24.96 21.51 4.27
CA GLY A 12 -23.77 21.55 5.13
C GLY A 12 -23.11 20.20 5.39
N ILE A 13 -23.75 19.08 5.06
CA ILE A 13 -23.27 17.72 5.39
C ILE A 13 -22.48 17.07 4.22
N GLY A 14 -22.36 17.76 3.07
CA GLY A 14 -21.91 17.15 1.82
C GLY A 14 -20.40 16.97 1.58
N GLN A 15 -19.51 17.21 2.55
CA GLN A 15 -18.06 17.12 2.30
C GLN A 15 -17.31 16.38 3.43
N LEU A 16 -17.66 15.11 3.65
CA LEU A 16 -16.68 14.17 4.19
C LEU A 16 -15.78 13.76 3.03
N ALA A 17 -14.65 14.45 2.87
CA ALA A 17 -13.63 14.10 1.89
C ALA A 17 -13.02 12.74 2.24
N THR A 18 -13.65 11.65 1.78
CA THR A 18 -13.08 10.30 1.79
C THR A 18 -12.26 10.09 0.54
N GLY A 19 -11.25 10.95 0.32
CA GLY A 19 -10.17 10.64 -0.61
C GLY A 19 -9.15 9.80 0.13
N ALA A 20 -8.78 8.63 -0.40
CA ALA A 20 -7.56 7.98 0.04
C ALA A 20 -6.45 9.03 -0.04
N ALA A 21 -5.78 9.33 1.08
CA ALA A 21 -4.71 10.32 1.09
C ALA A 21 -3.72 9.96 -0.01
N GLU A 22 -3.43 10.90 -0.92
CA GLU A 22 -2.47 10.66 -2.00
C GLU A 22 -1.09 10.36 -1.42
N ASN A 23 -0.79 9.07 -1.23
CA ASN A 23 0.46 8.59 -0.69
C ASN A 23 1.24 7.82 -1.74
N GLY A 24 1.67 8.55 -2.78
CA GLY A 24 2.41 7.97 -3.90
C GLY A 24 3.79 7.42 -3.49
N ILE A 25 4.28 6.47 -4.29
CA ILE A 25 5.65 5.96 -4.23
C ILE A 25 6.60 7.05 -4.75
N LEU A 26 7.76 7.16 -4.11
CA LEU A 26 8.84 8.07 -4.46
C LEU A 26 9.93 7.33 -5.24
N GLY A 27 10.06 7.65 -6.53
CA GLY A 27 11.05 7.02 -7.40
C GLY A 27 10.78 5.53 -7.65
N ASP A 28 11.84 4.80 -8.00
CA ASP A 28 11.77 3.37 -8.24
C ASP A 28 11.92 2.57 -6.94
N PRO A 29 11.23 1.42 -6.79
CA PRO A 29 11.44 0.53 -5.65
C PRO A 29 12.85 -0.03 -5.59
N TYR A 30 13.34 -0.23 -4.38
CA TYR A 30 14.61 -0.91 -4.15
C TYR A 30 14.37 -2.42 -4.11
N VAL A 31 15.09 -3.15 -4.96
CA VAL A 31 15.01 -4.62 -5.04
C VAL A 31 16.32 -5.23 -4.56
N SER A 32 16.24 -6.06 -3.52
CA SER A 32 17.34 -6.89 -3.05
C SER A 32 17.06 -8.34 -3.42
N CYS A 33 18.01 -8.96 -4.13
CA CYS A 33 17.89 -10.36 -4.56
C CYS A 33 18.66 -11.27 -3.62
N GLY A 34 17.94 -12.17 -2.95
CA GLY A 34 18.51 -13.26 -2.17
C GLY A 34 18.58 -14.58 -2.97
N PRO A 35 19.14 -15.65 -2.39
CA PRO A 35 19.20 -16.96 -3.04
C PRO A 35 17.81 -17.61 -3.21
N ASN A 36 16.86 -17.28 -2.33
CA ASN A 36 15.54 -17.92 -2.26
C ASN A 36 14.37 -16.96 -2.52
N GLY A 37 14.62 -15.67 -2.72
CA GLY A 37 13.56 -14.69 -2.87
C GLY A 37 14.07 -13.28 -3.16
N ILE A 38 13.13 -12.34 -3.18
CA ILE A 38 13.38 -10.91 -3.34
C ILE A 38 12.77 -10.14 -2.18
N ASP A 39 13.47 -9.10 -1.75
CA ASP A 39 12.94 -8.07 -0.87
C ASP A 39 12.72 -6.80 -1.70
N VAL A 40 11.49 -6.28 -1.67
CA VAL A 40 11.13 -5.04 -2.37
C VAL A 40 10.75 -4.01 -1.32
N ARG A 41 11.42 -2.86 -1.37
CA ARG A 41 11.13 -1.71 -0.50
C ARG A 41 10.70 -0.50 -1.32
N PHE A 42 9.66 0.16 -0.85
CA PHE A 42 9.07 1.36 -1.44
C PHE A 42 9.23 2.50 -0.45
N ASP A 43 9.65 3.68 -0.94
CA ASP A 43 9.59 4.90 -0.15
C ASP A 43 8.33 5.67 -0.55
N THR A 44 7.56 6.17 0.43
CA THR A 44 6.26 6.82 0.20
C THR A 44 6.29 8.28 0.61
N ARG A 45 5.44 9.11 -0.03
CA ARG A 45 5.31 10.55 0.27
C ARG A 45 4.92 10.85 1.71
N ASN A 46 4.25 9.95 2.40
CA ASN A 46 3.80 10.05 3.79
C ASN A 46 3.96 8.66 4.43
N PRO A 47 3.95 8.53 5.77
CA PRO A 47 3.98 7.22 6.42
C PRO A 47 2.93 6.28 5.83
N PHE A 48 3.37 5.10 5.40
CA PHE A 48 2.51 4.11 4.79
C PHE A 48 1.64 3.45 5.86
N LYS A 49 0.36 3.21 5.54
CA LYS A 49 -0.58 2.50 6.41
C LYS A 49 -1.30 1.46 5.58
N GLY A 50 -1.36 0.23 6.08
CA GLY A 50 -2.01 -0.88 5.41
C GLY A 50 -1.05 -2.01 5.05
N VAL A 51 -1.28 -2.65 3.91
CA VAL A 51 -0.63 -3.91 3.54
C VAL A 51 -0.11 -3.81 2.11
N VAL A 52 1.12 -4.23 1.88
CA VAL A 52 1.66 -4.47 0.53
C VAL A 52 1.41 -5.94 0.19
N PHE A 53 0.92 -6.23 -1.01
CA PHE A 53 0.63 -7.60 -1.42
C PHE A 53 0.85 -7.81 -2.92
N VAL A 54 1.10 -9.04 -3.32
CA VAL A 54 1.16 -9.42 -4.74
C VAL A 54 -0.26 -9.38 -5.30
N LYS A 55 -0.42 -8.76 -6.48
CA LYS A 55 -1.73 -8.60 -7.13
C LYS A 55 -2.46 -9.96 -7.18
N ASP A 56 -3.74 -9.94 -6.81
CA ASP A 56 -4.63 -11.10 -6.76
C ASP A 56 -4.23 -12.19 -5.73
N GLN A 57 -3.30 -11.91 -4.81
CA GLN A 57 -2.80 -12.85 -3.80
C GLN A 57 -2.93 -12.35 -2.34
N LEU A 58 -3.81 -11.37 -2.07
CA LEU A 58 -3.96 -10.77 -0.73
C LEU A 58 -4.33 -11.79 0.36
N GLU A 59 -5.12 -12.82 0.01
CA GLU A 59 -5.62 -13.83 0.94
C GLU A 59 -4.48 -14.64 1.59
N TRP A 60 -3.37 -14.84 0.85
CA TRP A 60 -2.22 -15.65 1.24
C TRP A 60 -1.24 -14.84 2.10
N PRO A 61 -1.01 -15.24 3.37
CA PRO A 61 -0.11 -14.51 4.27
C PRO A 61 1.32 -14.35 3.73
N GLU A 62 1.83 -15.34 3.02
CA GLU A 62 3.15 -15.35 2.40
C GLU A 62 3.28 -14.39 1.21
N CYS A 63 2.16 -13.90 0.68
CA CYS A 63 2.12 -12.97 -0.45
C CYS A 63 1.77 -11.54 -0.05
N ARG A 64 1.79 -11.24 1.25
CA ARG A 64 1.54 -9.91 1.79
C ARG A 64 2.49 -9.55 2.93
N SER A 65 2.69 -8.26 3.15
CA SER A 65 3.34 -7.76 4.35
C SER A 65 2.43 -7.93 5.58
N ALA A 66 3.02 -7.84 6.78
CA ALA A 66 2.22 -7.54 7.96
C ALA A 66 1.48 -6.20 7.77
N PRO A 67 0.28 -6.03 8.35
CA PRO A 67 -0.36 -4.73 8.43
C PRO A 67 0.56 -3.74 9.14
N ILE A 68 0.83 -2.62 8.50
CA ILE A 68 1.59 -1.51 9.06
C ILE A 68 0.57 -0.52 9.61
N ASP A 69 0.50 -0.42 10.93
CA ASP A 69 -0.19 0.64 11.65
C ASP A 69 0.77 1.81 11.91
N ALA A 70 0.17 3.00 12.02
CA ALA A 70 0.86 4.29 12.02
C ALA A 70 1.78 4.53 13.23
N GLU A 71 1.77 3.63 14.21
CA GLU A 71 2.59 3.71 15.42
C GLU A 71 4.03 3.21 15.21
N SER A 72 4.35 2.70 14.01
CA SER A 72 5.71 2.44 13.58
C SER A 72 6.46 3.77 13.32
N ASP A 73 7.02 4.34 14.38
CA ASP A 73 7.92 5.51 14.47
C ASP A 73 8.42 6.05 13.11
N GLY A 74 7.63 6.92 12.46
CA GLY A 74 8.09 7.78 11.37
C GLY A 74 8.61 7.09 10.10
N PHE A 75 8.49 5.77 9.98
CA PHE A 75 9.00 5.04 8.82
C PHE A 75 8.08 5.31 7.61
N ARG A 76 8.63 5.99 6.60
CA ARG A 76 7.98 6.25 5.30
C ARG A 76 8.30 5.15 4.29
N ASN A 77 8.55 3.94 4.77
CA ASN A 77 8.87 2.80 3.94
C ASN A 77 7.77 1.74 4.07
N ALA A 78 7.54 1.05 2.97
CA ALA A 78 6.76 -0.18 2.93
C ALA A 78 7.64 -1.26 2.33
N SER A 79 7.50 -2.50 2.77
CA SER A 79 8.31 -3.60 2.26
C SER A 79 7.53 -4.89 2.14
N ILE A 80 7.95 -5.72 1.19
CA ILE A 80 7.47 -7.09 1.02
C ILE A 80 8.64 -8.01 0.68
N SER A 81 8.64 -9.19 1.29
CA SER A 81 9.59 -10.26 1.03
C SER A 81 8.86 -11.40 0.35
N LEU A 82 9.34 -11.83 -0.81
CA LEU A 82 8.68 -12.84 -1.64
C LEU A 82 9.63 -13.99 -1.94
N ASN A 83 9.17 -15.22 -1.71
CA ASN A 83 9.90 -16.42 -2.09
C ASN A 83 9.70 -16.72 -3.58
N PHE A 84 10.75 -17.15 -4.27
CA PHE A 84 10.68 -17.49 -5.70
C PHE A 84 9.74 -18.65 -6.05
N LYS A 85 9.29 -19.45 -5.08
CA LYS A 85 8.40 -20.58 -5.30
C LYS A 85 6.92 -20.23 -5.11
N ASP A 86 6.64 -19.06 -4.57
CA ASP A 86 5.29 -18.67 -4.11
C ASP A 86 4.78 -17.47 -4.92
N CYS A 87 3.52 -17.09 -4.67
CA CYS A 87 2.90 -15.86 -5.18
C CYS A 87 2.88 -15.67 -6.71
N GLY A 88 3.04 -16.75 -7.47
CA GLY A 88 3.03 -16.72 -8.94
C GLY A 88 4.27 -16.06 -9.56
N LEU A 89 5.38 -15.97 -8.83
CA LEU A 89 6.63 -15.43 -9.35
C LEU A 89 7.26 -16.37 -10.40
N GLU A 90 7.56 -15.81 -11.58
CA GLU A 90 8.27 -16.53 -12.64
C GLU A 90 9.76 -16.18 -12.63
N ARG A 91 10.61 -17.20 -12.72
CA ARG A 91 12.05 -17.02 -12.94
C ARG A 91 12.41 -17.27 -14.38
N ARG A 92 12.86 -16.23 -15.08
CA ARG A 92 13.42 -16.34 -16.43
C ARG A 92 14.92 -16.14 -16.41
N ARG A 93 15.64 -17.00 -17.14
CA ARG A 93 17.06 -16.81 -17.41
C ARG A 93 17.20 -16.06 -18.73
N SER A 94 17.94 -14.96 -18.72
CA SER A 94 18.41 -14.35 -19.96
C SER A 94 19.62 -15.14 -20.44
N VAL A 95 19.60 -15.60 -21.69
CA VAL A 95 20.79 -16.06 -22.41
C VAL A 95 21.22 -14.88 -23.28
N SER A 96 22.30 -14.22 -22.87
CA SER A 96 22.98 -13.19 -23.67
C SER A 96 23.93 -13.82 -24.66
#